data_AF-A0AAW4BIT1-F1
#
_entry.id   AF-A0AAW4BIT1-F1
#
_cell.length_a   1.000
_cell.length_b   1.000
_cell.length_c   1.000
_cell.angle_alpha   90.00
_cell.angle_beta   90.00
_cell.angle_gamma   90.00
#
_symmetry.space_group_name_H-M   'P 1'
#
loop_
_entity.id
_entity.type
_entity.pdbx_description
1 polymer ?
#
loop_
_entity_poly.entity_id
_entity_poly.type
_entity_poly.pdbx_seq_one_letter_code
_entity_poly.pdbx_strand_id
1 'polypeptide(L)'
;MDELQEAISMVAGLSGFLGAIWINRIRLQDKSKHDRELEKVRAEISAQSATHNKVLERLSVVHKSKFEKEFGAIQELWELYDKVYVASTCIMLVDVGIEVERATQVNGLAENLQRHAQLSNQLSEKIRFYAPFVCESIYQGFGDSIEYFASVSSKAKEALYLDSVANYESILVSLEEKYELMLVQRKEIMKLIRERISSLHVVE
;
A
#
# COMPACT_ATOMS: atom_id res chain seq x y z
N MET A 1 -51.56 -5.69 84.53
CA MET A 1 -50.39 -6.06 83.71
C MET A 1 -50.67 -5.90 82.22
N ASP A 2 -51.93 -6.03 81.77
CA ASP A 2 -52.29 -5.97 80.35
C ASP A 2 -51.99 -4.63 79.65
N GLU A 3 -52.30 -3.47 80.25
CA GLU A 3 -52.10 -2.16 79.59
C GLU A 3 -50.61 -1.84 79.28
N LEU A 4 -49.69 -2.29 80.12
CA LEU A 4 -48.25 -2.09 79.90
C LEU A 4 -47.75 -2.94 78.73
N GLN A 5 -48.28 -4.15 78.59
CA GLN A 5 -47.92 -5.10 77.54
C GLN A 5 -48.50 -4.68 76.19
N GLU A 6 -49.70 -4.08 76.21
CA GLU A 6 -50.33 -3.44 75.05
C GLU A 6 -49.54 -2.21 74.57
N ALA A 7 -49.11 -1.34 75.50
CA ALA A 7 -48.25 -0.19 75.16
C ALA A 7 -46.88 -0.61 74.58
N ILE A 8 -46.24 -1.64 75.15
CA ILE A 8 -44.97 -2.17 74.64
C ILE A 8 -45.14 -2.75 73.22
N SER A 9 -46.24 -3.47 72.97
CA SER A 9 -46.51 -4.04 71.64
C SER A 9 -46.85 -2.97 70.59
N MET A 10 -47.59 -1.92 70.96
CA MET A 10 -47.81 -0.76 70.08
C MET A 10 -46.50 -0.02 69.76
N VAL A 11 -45.64 0.22 70.77
CA VAL A 11 -44.34 0.88 70.57
C VAL A 11 -43.41 0.02 69.71
N ALA A 12 -43.39 -1.29 69.92
CA ALA A 12 -42.62 -2.23 69.11
C ALA A 12 -43.13 -2.26 67.65
N GLY A 13 -44.45 -2.28 67.44
CA GLY A 13 -45.08 -2.24 66.12
C GLY A 13 -44.79 -0.94 65.36
N LEU A 14 -44.90 0.21 66.04
CA LEU A 14 -44.59 1.53 65.47
C LEU A 14 -43.09 1.68 65.16
N SER A 15 -42.21 1.17 66.03
CA SER A 15 -40.76 1.17 65.81
C SER A 15 -40.36 0.28 64.64
N GLY A 16 -40.99 -0.89 64.50
CA GLY A 16 -40.80 -1.78 63.36
C GLY A 16 -41.27 -1.16 62.04
N PHE A 17 -42.42 -0.47 62.05
CA PHE A 17 -42.95 0.24 60.88
C PHE A 17 -42.05 1.42 60.47
N LEU A 18 -41.59 2.24 61.41
CA LEU A 18 -40.65 3.33 61.16
C LEU A 18 -39.30 2.81 60.65
N GLY A 19 -38.79 1.71 61.23
CA GLY A 19 -37.58 1.04 60.75
C GLY A 19 -37.72 0.53 59.31
N ALA A 20 -38.85 -0.09 58.96
CA ALA A 20 -39.14 -0.55 57.60
C ALA A 20 -39.20 0.61 56.60
N ILE A 21 -39.83 1.74 56.96
CA ILE A 21 -39.86 2.95 56.13
C ILE A 21 -38.45 3.50 55.93
N TRP A 22 -37.65 3.57 56.99
CA TRP A 22 -36.30 4.11 56.93
C TRP A 22 -35.36 3.25 56.08
N ILE A 23 -35.41 1.92 56.25
CA ILE A 23 -34.66 0.97 55.41
C ILE A 23 -35.08 1.08 53.94
N ASN A 24 -36.38 1.20 53.66
CA ASN A 24 -36.85 1.35 52.28
C ASN A 24 -36.38 2.68 51.67
N ARG A 25 -36.32 3.75 52.45
CA ARG A 25 -35.78 5.05 52.03
C ARG A 25 -34.30 4.98 51.68
N ILE A 26 -33.49 4.31 52.51
CA ILE A 26 -32.07 4.09 52.25
C ILE A 26 -31.88 3.27 50.98
N ARG A 27 -32.63 2.17 50.86
CA ARG A 27 -32.59 1.31 49.67
C ARG A 27 -32.94 2.08 48.38
N LEU A 28 -33.93 2.97 48.43
CA LEU A 28 -34.31 3.81 47.29
C LEU A 28 -33.22 4.85 46.97
N GLN A 29 -32.60 5.45 47.99
CA GLN A 29 -31.48 6.38 47.80
C GLN A 29 -30.26 5.69 47.19
N ASP A 30 -29.88 4.52 47.71
CA ASP A 30 -28.75 3.76 47.19
C ASP A 30 -29.03 3.26 45.78
N LYS A 31 -30.23 2.73 45.50
CA LYS A 31 -30.62 2.36 44.13
C LYS A 31 -30.51 3.54 43.17
N SER A 32 -31.01 4.71 43.56
CA SER A 32 -30.90 5.94 42.75
C SER A 32 -29.45 6.37 42.52
N LYS A 33 -28.55 6.19 43.50
CA LYS A 33 -27.12 6.48 43.33
C LYS A 33 -26.46 5.51 42.35
N HIS A 34 -26.70 4.21 42.51
CA HIS A 34 -26.16 3.19 41.62
C HIS A 34 -26.68 3.33 40.19
N ASP A 35 -27.97 3.64 40.01
CA ASP A 35 -28.54 3.89 38.67
C ASP A 35 -27.86 5.09 37.99
N ARG A 36 -27.57 6.16 38.74
CA ARG A 36 -26.82 7.33 38.23
C ARG A 36 -25.36 6.99 37.90
N GLU A 37 -24.70 6.19 38.72
CA GLU A 37 -23.33 5.73 38.45
C GLU A 37 -23.27 4.83 37.21
N LEU A 38 -24.25 3.93 37.05
CA LEU A 38 -24.38 3.10 35.86
C LEU A 38 -24.63 3.92 34.60
N GLU A 39 -25.48 4.96 34.67
CA GLU A 39 -25.67 5.87 33.54
C GLU A 39 -24.40 6.64 33.20
N LYS A 40 -23.65 7.11 34.20
CA LYS A 40 -22.35 7.77 33.96
C LYS A 40 -21.36 6.84 33.28
N VAL A 41 -21.19 5.62 33.79
CA VAL A 41 -20.28 4.64 33.20
C VAL A 41 -20.72 4.26 31.78
N ARG A 42 -22.03 4.08 31.54
CA ARG A 42 -22.57 3.83 30.19
C ARG A 42 -22.31 5.01 29.25
N ALA A 43 -22.47 6.23 29.71
CA ALA A 43 -22.19 7.43 28.93
C ALA A 43 -20.70 7.55 28.59
N GLU A 44 -19.82 7.26 29.55
CA GLU A 44 -18.37 7.24 29.35
C GLU A 44 -17.94 6.16 28.34
N ILE A 45 -18.45 4.94 28.48
CA ILE A 45 -18.18 3.84 27.53
C ILE A 45 -18.67 4.21 26.13
N SER A 46 -19.87 4.79 26.03
CA SER A 46 -20.44 5.24 24.74
C SER A 46 -19.58 6.33 24.10
N ALA A 47 -19.13 7.31 24.89
CA ALA A 47 -18.24 8.38 24.44
C ALA A 47 -16.87 7.85 23.98
N GLN A 48 -16.28 6.91 24.72
CA GLN A 48 -15.03 6.25 24.35
C GLN A 48 -15.19 5.43 23.06
N SER A 49 -16.25 4.63 22.96
CA SER A 49 -16.58 3.84 21.76
C SER A 49 -16.75 4.72 20.53
N ALA A 50 -17.52 5.82 20.65
CA ALA A 50 -17.68 6.78 19.58
C ALA A 50 -16.35 7.46 19.18
N THR A 51 -15.46 7.69 20.14
CA THR A 51 -14.13 8.26 19.88
C THR A 51 -13.25 7.26 19.14
N HIS A 52 -13.21 6.01 19.59
CA HIS A 52 -12.46 4.95 18.92
C HIS A 52 -12.96 4.70 17.50
N ASN A 53 -14.27 4.66 17.28
CA ASN A 53 -14.85 4.51 15.94
C ASN A 53 -14.44 5.66 15.02
N LYS A 54 -14.46 6.92 15.49
CA LYS A 54 -13.98 8.07 14.70
C LYS A 54 -12.50 7.96 14.36
N VAL A 55 -11.67 7.45 15.28
CA VAL A 55 -10.24 7.24 15.02
C VAL A 55 -10.05 6.13 13.99
N LEU A 56 -10.77 5.02 14.11
CA LEU A 56 -10.74 3.91 13.15
C LEU A 56 -11.19 4.34 11.75
N GLU A 57 -12.28 5.10 11.65
CA GLU A 57 -12.74 5.67 10.37
C GLU A 57 -11.66 6.54 9.72
N ARG A 58 -11.05 7.45 10.51
CA ARG A 58 -9.96 8.30 10.01
C ARG A 58 -8.76 7.48 9.55
N LEU A 59 -8.33 6.50 10.33
CA LEU A 59 -7.22 5.63 9.97
C LEU A 59 -7.54 4.86 8.69
N SER A 60 -8.73 4.28 8.58
CA SER A 60 -9.18 3.57 7.38
C SER A 60 -9.13 4.45 6.13
N VAL A 61 -9.63 5.69 6.21
CA VAL A 61 -9.57 6.65 5.09
C VAL A 61 -8.13 7.00 4.72
N VAL A 62 -7.26 7.25 5.69
CA VAL A 62 -5.84 7.55 5.44
C VAL A 62 -5.13 6.35 4.81
N HIS A 63 -5.38 5.14 5.30
CA HIS A 63 -4.82 3.91 4.74
C HIS A 63 -5.27 3.70 3.29
N LYS A 64 -6.56 3.87 3.00
CA LYS A 64 -7.10 3.78 1.63
C LYS A 64 -6.46 4.82 0.71
N SER A 65 -6.38 6.08 1.13
CA SER A 65 -5.76 7.14 0.32
C SER A 65 -4.28 6.89 0.08
N LYS A 66 -3.55 6.39 1.09
CA LYS A 66 -2.14 6.01 0.94
C LYS A 66 -1.98 4.87 -0.05
N PHE A 67 -2.85 3.86 0.04
CA PHE A 67 -2.85 2.72 -0.87
C PHE A 67 -3.13 3.15 -2.32
N GLU A 68 -4.15 3.96 -2.56
CA GLU A 68 -4.48 4.45 -3.92
C GLU A 68 -3.31 5.22 -4.54
N LYS A 69 -2.60 6.04 -3.74
CA LYS A 69 -1.41 6.75 -4.19
C LYS A 69 -0.23 5.83 -4.48
N GLU A 70 0.04 4.87 -3.59
CA GLU A 70 1.12 3.88 -3.76
C GLU A 70 0.84 3.02 -5.01
N PHE A 71 -0.37 2.50 -5.16
CA PHE A 71 -0.77 1.68 -6.30
C PHE A 71 -0.72 2.47 -7.61
N GLY A 72 -1.22 3.70 -7.63
CA GLY A 72 -1.13 4.59 -8.79
C GLY A 72 0.32 4.86 -9.21
N ALA A 73 1.21 5.11 -8.23
CA ALA A 73 2.64 5.27 -8.49
C ALA A 73 3.28 4.01 -9.08
N ILE A 74 2.99 2.84 -8.50
CA ILE A 74 3.50 1.54 -9.00
C ILE A 74 3.00 1.27 -10.42
N GLN A 75 1.72 1.54 -10.69
CA GLN A 75 1.14 1.36 -12.02
C GLN A 75 1.83 2.24 -13.07
N GLU A 76 1.99 3.54 -12.78
CA GLU A 76 2.67 4.46 -13.70
C GLU A 76 4.14 4.05 -13.95
N LEU A 77 4.85 3.64 -12.90
CA LEU A 77 6.24 3.16 -13.02
C LEU A 77 6.30 1.89 -13.87
N TRP A 78 5.38 0.96 -13.66
CA TRP A 78 5.31 -0.28 -14.43
C TRP A 78 5.00 -0.02 -15.90
N GLU A 79 4.05 0.85 -16.21
CA GLU A 79 3.72 1.23 -17.59
C GLU A 79 4.90 1.89 -18.32
N LEU A 80 5.66 2.76 -17.63
CA LEU A 80 6.87 3.35 -18.19
C LEU A 80 7.99 2.34 -18.36
N TYR A 81 8.19 1.47 -17.36
CA TYR A 81 9.15 0.36 -17.45
C TYR A 81 8.85 -0.51 -18.66
N ASP A 82 7.60 -0.91 -18.87
CA ASP A 82 7.21 -1.75 -19.99
C ASP A 82 7.47 -1.06 -21.35
N LYS A 83 7.26 0.26 -21.43
CA LYS A 83 7.63 1.05 -22.63
C LYS A 83 9.14 1.04 -22.88
N VAL A 84 9.97 1.17 -21.84
CA VAL A 84 11.44 1.09 -21.98
C VAL A 84 11.86 -0.33 -22.36
N TYR A 85 11.25 -1.34 -21.75
CA TYR A 85 11.45 -2.75 -22.07
C TYR A 85 11.17 -3.01 -23.56
N VAL A 86 10.01 -2.59 -24.07
CA VAL A 86 9.65 -2.75 -25.50
C VAL A 86 10.63 -1.98 -26.40
N ALA A 87 11.03 -0.78 -26.02
CA ALA A 87 12.05 -0.05 -26.77
C ALA A 87 13.40 -0.78 -26.78
N SER A 88 13.75 -1.47 -25.68
CA SER A 88 14.95 -2.30 -25.59
C SER A 88 14.86 -3.51 -26.50
N THR A 89 13.70 -4.20 -26.55
CA THR A 89 13.51 -5.35 -27.45
C THR A 89 13.56 -4.95 -28.92
N CYS A 90 13.08 -3.75 -29.28
CA CYS A 90 13.23 -3.21 -30.63
C CYS A 90 14.69 -2.96 -31.03
N ILE A 91 15.56 -2.57 -30.09
CA ILE A 91 17.01 -2.44 -30.33
C ILE A 91 17.65 -3.83 -30.49
N MET A 92 17.21 -4.80 -29.69
CA MET A 92 17.73 -6.17 -29.68
C MET A 92 17.15 -7.06 -30.79
N LEU A 93 16.19 -6.56 -31.58
CA LEU A 93 15.40 -7.30 -32.57
C LEU A 93 14.73 -8.57 -32.05
N VAL A 94 14.46 -8.63 -30.74
CA VAL A 94 13.70 -9.73 -30.20
C VAL A 94 12.23 -9.45 -30.55
N ASP A 95 11.64 -10.35 -31.34
CA ASP A 95 10.41 -10.13 -32.09
C ASP A 95 9.24 -9.66 -31.20
N VAL A 96 8.82 -8.41 -31.44
CA VAL A 96 7.54 -7.85 -30.97
C VAL A 96 6.76 -7.31 -32.18
N GLY A 97 6.79 -8.02 -33.31
CA GLY A 97 6.01 -7.69 -34.50
C GLY A 97 6.60 -6.60 -35.39
N ILE A 98 7.90 -6.33 -35.31
CA ILE A 98 8.63 -5.46 -36.24
C ILE A 98 9.48 -6.37 -37.14
N GLU A 99 9.32 -6.24 -38.46
CA GLU A 99 10.18 -6.93 -39.41
C GLU A 99 11.64 -6.58 -39.14
N VAL A 100 12.46 -7.60 -38.83
CA VAL A 100 13.89 -7.51 -38.53
C VAL A 100 14.62 -6.58 -39.51
N GLU A 101 14.30 -6.69 -40.81
CA GLU A 101 14.87 -5.85 -41.87
C GLU A 101 14.66 -4.35 -41.65
N ARG A 102 13.49 -3.91 -41.17
CA ARG A 102 13.19 -2.49 -40.94
C ARG A 102 13.93 -1.96 -39.71
N ALA A 103 14.08 -2.77 -38.67
CA ALA A 103 14.79 -2.38 -37.45
C ALA A 103 16.33 -2.43 -37.63
N THR A 104 16.85 -3.19 -38.60
CA THR A 104 18.27 -3.19 -39.00
C THR A 104 18.69 -2.02 -39.87
N GLN A 105 17.75 -1.25 -40.44
CA GLN A 105 18.11 -0.04 -41.19
C GLN A 105 18.76 0.97 -40.25
N VAL A 106 19.86 1.61 -40.69
CA VAL A 106 20.62 2.59 -39.88
C VAL A 106 19.70 3.66 -39.28
N ASN A 107 18.74 4.17 -40.07
CA ASN A 107 17.74 5.13 -39.59
C ASN A 107 16.78 4.53 -38.55
N GLY A 108 16.35 3.28 -38.72
CA GLY A 108 15.48 2.58 -37.78
C GLY A 108 16.14 2.32 -36.42
N LEU A 109 17.41 1.91 -36.41
CA LEU A 109 18.15 1.68 -35.16
C LEU A 109 18.44 3.00 -34.42
N ALA A 110 18.81 4.06 -35.14
CA ALA A 110 19.01 5.38 -34.57
C ALA A 110 17.73 5.94 -33.91
N GLU A 111 16.58 5.83 -34.58
CA GLU A 111 15.28 6.21 -34.04
C GLU A 111 14.90 5.40 -32.80
N ASN A 112 15.13 4.08 -32.83
CA ASN A 112 14.89 3.19 -31.68
C ASN A 112 15.77 3.56 -30.49
N LEU A 113 17.05 3.87 -30.72
CA LEU A 113 17.97 4.31 -29.67
C LEU A 113 17.56 5.65 -29.05
N GLN A 114 17.13 6.60 -29.87
CA GLN A 114 16.65 7.89 -29.40
C GLN A 114 15.39 7.72 -28.55
N ARG A 115 14.43 6.92 -29.03
CA ARG A 115 13.19 6.61 -28.30
C ARG A 115 13.48 5.91 -26.96
N HIS A 116 14.37 4.92 -26.97
CA HIS A 116 14.79 4.21 -25.77
C HIS A 116 15.41 5.16 -24.74
N ALA A 117 16.32 6.04 -25.16
CA ALA A 117 16.96 7.01 -24.28
C ALA A 117 15.94 8.00 -23.67
N GLN A 118 14.99 8.49 -24.47
CA GLN A 118 13.92 9.36 -23.97
C GLN A 118 13.07 8.68 -22.91
N LEU A 119 12.62 7.44 -23.18
CA LEU A 119 11.81 6.67 -22.23
C LEU A 119 12.58 6.32 -20.95
N SER A 120 13.87 5.98 -21.07
CA SER A 120 14.73 5.67 -19.93
C SER A 120 14.90 6.87 -19.00
N ASN A 121 15.09 8.07 -19.57
CA ASN A 121 15.16 9.31 -18.81
C ASN A 121 13.83 9.61 -18.11
N GLN A 122 12.70 9.46 -18.80
CA GLN A 122 11.37 9.64 -18.21
C GLN A 122 11.13 8.67 -17.05
N LEU A 123 11.51 7.40 -17.21
CA LEU A 123 11.42 6.41 -16.15
C LEU A 123 12.30 6.79 -14.96
N SER A 124 13.56 7.19 -15.18
CA SER A 124 14.48 7.63 -14.12
C SER A 124 13.97 8.85 -13.35
N GLU A 125 13.38 9.83 -14.03
CA GLU A 125 12.74 10.98 -13.39
C GLU A 125 11.54 10.55 -12.54
N LYS A 126 10.70 9.67 -13.08
CA LYS A 126 9.50 9.17 -12.38
C LYS A 126 9.83 8.29 -11.19
N ILE A 127 10.86 7.45 -11.27
CA ILE A 127 11.35 6.65 -10.12
C ILE A 127 11.75 7.58 -8.97
N ARG A 128 12.52 8.64 -9.26
CA ARG A 128 12.93 9.63 -8.25
C ARG A 128 11.75 10.40 -7.68
N PHE A 129 10.80 10.79 -8.53
CA PHE A 129 9.58 11.46 -8.09
C PHE A 129 8.73 10.57 -7.17
N TYR A 130 8.64 9.28 -7.48
CA TYR A 130 7.82 8.32 -6.74
C TYR A 130 8.51 7.65 -5.55
N ALA A 131 9.80 7.89 -5.33
CA ALA A 131 10.56 7.34 -4.20
C ALA A 131 9.87 7.50 -2.83
N PRO A 132 9.19 8.62 -2.49
CA PRO A 132 8.50 8.76 -1.21
C PRO A 132 7.21 7.94 -1.07
N PHE A 133 6.65 7.46 -2.18
CA PHE A 133 5.31 6.86 -2.25
C PHE A 133 5.33 5.35 -2.46
N VAL A 134 6.48 4.80 -2.83
CA VAL A 134 6.66 3.39 -3.17
C VAL A 134 7.56 2.73 -2.13
N CYS A 135 7.37 1.45 -1.84
CA CYS A 135 8.23 0.74 -0.89
C CYS A 135 9.66 0.57 -1.43
N GLU A 136 10.63 0.53 -0.52
CA GLU A 136 12.06 0.47 -0.83
C GLU A 136 12.42 -0.67 -1.80
N SER A 137 11.84 -1.86 -1.62
CA SER A 137 12.12 -3.01 -2.49
C SER A 137 11.70 -2.78 -3.95
N ILE A 138 10.53 -2.17 -4.17
CA ILE A 138 10.05 -1.84 -5.52
C ILE A 138 10.86 -0.68 -6.10
N TYR A 139 11.16 0.34 -5.29
CA TYR A 139 12.03 1.44 -5.68
C TYR A 139 13.41 0.95 -6.16
N GLN A 140 14.05 0.08 -5.37
CA GLN A 140 15.33 -0.54 -5.73
C GLN A 140 15.21 -1.38 -7.00
N GLY A 141 14.19 -2.23 -7.12
CA GLY A 141 13.97 -3.04 -8.33
C GLY A 141 13.87 -2.20 -9.60
N PHE A 142 13.13 -1.09 -9.56
CA PHE A 142 13.08 -0.15 -10.69
C PHE A 142 14.40 0.63 -10.85
N GLY A 143 15.04 1.04 -9.75
CA GLY A 143 16.32 1.75 -9.77
C GLY A 143 17.42 0.95 -10.46
N ASP A 144 17.58 -0.31 -10.09
CA ASP A 144 18.55 -1.23 -10.69
C ASP A 144 18.34 -1.30 -12.21
N SER A 145 17.09 -1.39 -12.67
CA SER A 145 16.79 -1.49 -14.10
C SER A 145 17.29 -0.30 -14.94
N ILE A 146 17.45 0.89 -14.36
CA ILE A 146 18.01 2.05 -15.06
C ILE A 146 19.46 1.81 -15.48
N GLU A 147 20.26 1.18 -14.63
CA GLU A 147 21.65 0.85 -14.96
C GLU A 147 21.71 -0.17 -16.10
N TYR A 148 20.77 -1.11 -16.13
CA TYR A 148 20.66 -2.08 -17.21
C TYR A 148 20.26 -1.41 -18.53
N PHE A 149 19.23 -0.57 -18.54
CA PHE A 149 18.82 0.17 -19.73
C PHE A 149 19.95 1.08 -20.25
N ALA A 150 20.71 1.70 -19.35
CA ALA A 150 21.91 2.45 -19.73
C ALA A 150 22.96 1.55 -20.41
N SER A 151 23.19 0.34 -19.89
CA SER A 151 24.11 -0.63 -20.49
C SER A 151 23.67 -1.07 -21.89
N VAL A 152 22.37 -1.34 -22.08
CA VAL A 152 21.79 -1.68 -23.40
C VAL A 152 22.04 -0.53 -24.38
N SER A 153 21.75 0.71 -23.97
CA SER A 153 21.95 1.89 -24.82
C SER A 153 23.41 2.11 -25.17
N SER A 154 24.36 1.88 -24.25
CA SER A 154 25.80 2.01 -24.51
C SER A 154 26.26 1.01 -25.57
N LYS A 155 25.96 -0.28 -25.38
CA LYS A 155 26.34 -1.34 -26.33
C LYS A 155 25.74 -1.11 -27.71
N ALA A 156 24.47 -0.68 -27.77
CA ALA A 156 23.80 -0.41 -29.02
C ALA A 156 24.29 0.89 -29.71
N LYS A 157 24.83 1.86 -28.97
CA LYS A 157 25.52 3.02 -29.55
C LYS A 157 26.89 2.63 -30.09
N GLU A 158 27.68 1.86 -29.33
CA GLU A 158 28.97 1.34 -29.79
C GLU A 158 28.83 0.58 -31.11
N ALA A 159 27.79 -0.24 -31.22
CA ALA A 159 27.37 -0.91 -32.45
C ALA A 159 27.13 0.03 -33.64
N LEU A 160 26.46 1.17 -33.40
CA LEU A 160 26.09 2.14 -34.43
C LEU A 160 27.31 2.92 -34.96
N TYR A 161 28.27 3.24 -34.09
CA TYR A 161 29.43 4.08 -34.44
C TYR A 161 30.58 3.31 -35.14
N LEU A 162 30.57 1.98 -35.14
CA LEU A 162 31.63 1.13 -35.72
C LEU A 162 31.48 0.82 -37.22
N ASP A 163 30.61 1.55 -37.92
CA ASP A 163 30.09 1.26 -39.27
C ASP A 163 31.08 0.64 -40.29
N SER A 164 30.97 -0.68 -40.54
CA SER A 164 30.68 -1.25 -41.88
C SER A 164 30.53 -2.78 -41.78
N VAL A 165 29.30 -3.28 -41.86
CA VAL A 165 28.93 -4.66 -42.30
C VAL A 165 29.35 -5.85 -41.41
N ALA A 166 30.33 -5.75 -40.51
CA ALA A 166 30.86 -6.92 -39.81
C ALA A 166 30.82 -6.76 -38.29
N ASN A 167 29.61 -6.83 -37.69
CA ASN A 167 29.37 -7.56 -36.42
C ASN A 167 27.95 -7.41 -35.85
N TYR A 168 26.91 -7.24 -36.68
CA TYR A 168 25.54 -7.15 -36.17
C TYR A 168 25.13 -8.39 -35.36
N GLU A 169 25.54 -9.58 -35.80
CA GLU A 169 25.43 -10.82 -34.99
C GLU A 169 26.19 -10.74 -33.67
N SER A 170 27.41 -10.19 -33.64
CA SER A 170 28.14 -10.01 -32.37
C SER A 170 27.45 -9.01 -31.45
N ILE A 171 26.75 -8.01 -31.98
CA ILE A 171 25.97 -7.06 -31.20
C ILE A 171 24.76 -7.77 -30.60
N LEU A 172 24.03 -8.56 -31.40
CA LEU A 172 22.93 -9.41 -30.93
C LEU A 172 23.40 -10.39 -29.85
N VAL A 173 24.51 -11.11 -30.07
CA VAL A 173 25.12 -12.02 -29.08
C VAL A 173 25.52 -11.26 -27.81
N SER A 174 26.06 -10.04 -27.94
CA SER A 174 26.44 -9.22 -26.77
C SER A 174 25.25 -8.65 -26.00
N LEU A 175 24.09 -8.56 -26.66
CA LEU A 175 22.84 -8.04 -26.11
C LEU A 175 21.94 -9.17 -25.59
N GLU A 176 22.12 -10.41 -26.05
CA GLU A 176 21.35 -11.59 -25.62
C GLU A 176 21.47 -11.81 -24.10
N GLU A 177 22.69 -11.76 -23.56
CA GLU A 177 22.92 -11.83 -22.11
C GLU A 177 22.19 -10.69 -21.38
N LYS A 178 22.19 -9.47 -21.95
CA LYS A 178 21.49 -8.32 -21.36
C LYS A 178 19.97 -8.46 -21.45
N TYR A 179 19.46 -9.08 -22.50
CA TYR A 179 18.05 -9.39 -22.68
C TYR A 179 17.57 -10.41 -21.63
N GLU A 180 18.32 -11.50 -21.44
CA GLU A 180 17.99 -12.51 -20.42
C GLU A 180 18.01 -11.93 -19.00
N LEU A 181 19.00 -11.10 -18.69
CA LEU A 181 19.05 -10.38 -17.41
C LEU A 181 17.85 -9.44 -17.24
N MET A 182 17.44 -8.73 -18.31
CA MET A 182 16.26 -7.88 -18.30
C MET A 182 14.96 -8.69 -18.08
N LEU A 183 14.84 -9.89 -18.66
CA LEU A 183 13.73 -10.80 -18.41
C LEU A 183 13.66 -11.25 -16.95
N VAL A 184 14.81 -11.60 -16.36
CA VAL A 184 14.90 -11.97 -14.95
C VAL A 184 14.49 -10.80 -14.05
N GLN A 185 15.03 -9.60 -14.31
CA GLN A 185 14.66 -8.40 -13.55
C GLN A 185 13.17 -8.07 -13.69
N ARG A 186 12.62 -8.12 -14.90
CA ARG A 186 11.19 -7.87 -15.13
C ARG A 186 10.33 -8.84 -14.33
N LYS A 187 10.71 -10.12 -14.26
CA LYS A 187 10.02 -11.13 -13.44
C LYS A 187 10.13 -10.82 -11.96
N GLU A 188 11.30 -10.41 -11.48
CA GLU A 188 11.50 -10.07 -10.07
C GLU A 188 10.71 -8.82 -9.66
N ILE A 189 10.75 -7.75 -10.45
CA ILE A 189 9.94 -6.55 -10.21
C ILE A 189 8.44 -6.91 -10.20
N MET A 190 7.98 -7.72 -11.17
CA MET A 190 6.60 -8.17 -11.21
C MET A 190 6.22 -8.99 -9.97
N LYS A 191 7.13 -9.84 -9.48
CA LYS A 191 6.94 -10.61 -8.25
C LYS A 191 6.85 -9.68 -7.04
N LEU A 192 7.75 -8.70 -6.89
CA LEU A 192 7.71 -7.70 -5.82
C LEU A 192 6.39 -6.91 -5.82
N ILE A 193 5.92 -6.49 -7.00
CA ILE A 193 4.63 -5.81 -7.16
C ILE A 193 3.48 -6.71 -6.73
N ARG A 194 3.46 -7.98 -7.17
CA ARG A 194 2.41 -8.95 -6.78
C ARG A 194 2.41 -9.24 -5.29
N GLU A 195 3.58 -9.50 -4.71
CA GLU A 195 3.73 -9.72 -3.27
C GLU A 195 3.24 -8.51 -2.48
N ARG A 196 3.55 -7.30 -2.95
CA ARG A 196 3.06 -6.07 -2.34
C ARG A 196 1.53 -5.98 -2.41
N ILE A 197 0.94 -6.20 -3.58
CA ILE A 197 -0.52 -6.21 -3.77
C ILE A 197 -1.18 -7.28 -2.86
N SER A 198 -0.61 -8.49 -2.80
CA SER A 198 -1.12 -9.58 -1.98
C SER A 198 -1.00 -9.30 -0.47
N SER A 199 0.10 -8.69 -0.02
CA SER A 199 0.30 -8.30 1.39
C SER A 199 -0.70 -7.25 1.87
N LEU A 200 -1.32 -6.54 0.92
CA LEU A 200 -2.28 -5.47 1.18
C LEU A 200 -3.73 -5.95 1.10
N HIS A 201 -3.96 -7.21 0.70
CA HIS A 201 -5.27 -7.87 0.80
C HIS A 201 -5.55 -8.21 2.27
N VAL A 202 -5.98 -7.20 3.03
CA VAL A 202 -6.48 -7.39 4.40
C VAL A 202 -7.97 -7.73 4.30
N VAL A 203 -8.23 -9.04 4.42
CA VAL A 203 -9.41 -9.72 4.99
C VAL A 203 -10.70 -8.89 5.00
N GLU A 204 -11.64 -9.25 4.11
CA GLU A 204 -13.07 -8.91 4.22
C GLU A 204 -13.71 -9.45 5.51
#